data_AF-A0A2N9JE97-F1
#
_entry.id   AF-A0A2N9JE97-F1
#
_cell.length_a   1.000
_cell.length_b   1.000
_cell.length_c   1.000
_cell.angle_alpha   90.00
_cell.angle_beta   90.00
_cell.angle_gamma   90.00
#
_symmetry.space_group_name_H-M   'P 1'
#
loop_
_entity.id
_entity.type
_entity.pdbx_description
1 polymer ?
#
loop_
_entity_poly.entity_id
_entity_poly.type
_entity_poly.pdbx_seq_one_letter_code
_entity_poly.pdbx_strand_id
1 'polypeptide(L)'
;MGSGSISQDGPGSGTNGGLTKRRGPSPQPGAPVAGANLVVGVQDVDATFDRGLELGGTEALAPDDMPGVGRLAYLIDPDGNIFGFISAIMSDGTNVMG
;
A
#
# COMPACT_ATOMS: atom_id res chain seq x y z
N MET A 1 -17.09 12.27 -3.92
CA MET A 1 -15.63 12.25 -4.14
C MET A 1 -15.08 13.54 -3.57
N GLY A 2 -14.23 13.48 -2.55
CA GLY A 2 -13.61 14.68 -1.96
C GLY A 2 -12.50 15.21 -2.87
N SER A 3 -12.28 16.52 -2.89
CA SER A 3 -11.41 17.29 -3.78
C SER A 3 -9.89 16.97 -3.71
N GLY A 4 -9.50 15.76 -3.37
CA GLY A 4 -8.10 15.38 -3.22
C GLY A 4 -7.84 13.88 -3.08
N SER A 5 -8.81 13.03 -3.43
CA SER A 5 -8.54 11.61 -3.63
C SER A 5 -7.79 11.42 -4.94
N ILE A 6 -6.80 10.53 -4.96
CA ILE A 6 -6.24 10.00 -6.19
C ILE A 6 -7.39 9.49 -7.09
N SER A 7 -7.47 10.00 -8.31
CA SER A 7 -8.35 9.49 -9.36
C SER A 7 -7.51 8.95 -10.51
N GLN A 8 -8.14 8.23 -11.45
CA GLN A 8 -7.46 7.78 -12.66
C GLN A 8 -6.97 8.93 -13.56
N ASP A 9 -7.37 10.17 -13.25
CA ASP A 9 -7.12 11.37 -14.05
C ASP A 9 -6.03 12.28 -13.46
N GLY A 10 -5.39 11.89 -12.35
CA GLY A 10 -4.23 12.59 -11.80
C GLY A 10 -4.14 12.60 -10.27
N PRO A 11 -2.97 12.98 -9.71
CA PRO A 11 -2.76 13.05 -8.27
C PRO A 11 -3.61 14.16 -7.64
N GLY A 12 -4.54 13.78 -6.75
CA GLY A 12 -5.35 14.71 -5.98
C GLY A 12 -4.55 15.37 -4.84
N SER A 13 -4.87 16.62 -4.51
CA SER A 13 -4.23 17.40 -3.43
C SER A 13 -4.72 17.03 -2.01
N GLY A 14 -5.21 15.81 -1.79
CA GLY A 14 -5.78 15.35 -0.51
C GLY A 14 -5.13 14.06 -0.01
N THR A 15 -5.78 13.37 0.92
CA THR A 15 -5.30 12.08 1.43
C THR A 15 -5.17 11.09 0.27
N ASN A 16 -3.94 10.73 -0.11
CA ASN A 16 -3.62 9.70 -1.11
C ASN A 16 -3.98 8.31 -0.57
N GLY A 17 -5.29 8.02 -0.51
CA GLY A 17 -5.83 6.74 -0.09
C GLY A 17 -6.44 5.99 -1.26
N GLY A 18 -6.18 4.68 -1.35
CA GLY A 18 -6.86 3.77 -2.26
C GLY A 18 -7.86 2.88 -1.52
N LEU A 19 -8.95 2.50 -2.18
CA LEU A 19 -9.83 1.45 -1.69
C LEU A 19 -9.54 0.16 -2.47
N THR A 20 -9.16 -0.89 -1.75
CA THR A 20 -8.98 -2.22 -2.33
C THR A 20 -10.08 -3.15 -1.89
N LYS A 21 -10.39 -4.16 -2.70
CA LYS A 21 -11.35 -5.21 -2.31
C LYS A 21 -10.74 -6.02 -1.17
N ARG A 22 -11.44 -6.08 -0.03
CA ARG A 22 -11.06 -6.98 1.07
C ARG A 22 -10.93 -8.41 0.54
N ARG A 23 -9.81 -9.06 0.87
CA ARG A 23 -9.65 -10.51 0.72
C ARG A 23 -10.08 -11.18 2.02
N GLY A 24 -10.88 -12.24 1.93
CA GLY A 24 -11.39 -12.98 3.10
C GLY A 24 -12.75 -12.49 3.64
N PRO A 25 -13.23 -13.10 4.73
CA PRO A 25 -14.54 -12.79 5.31
C PRO A 25 -14.60 -11.37 5.89
N SER A 26 -15.80 -10.79 5.91
CA SER A 26 -16.02 -9.52 6.60
C SER A 26 -15.88 -9.69 8.13
N PRO A 27 -15.34 -8.69 8.85
CA PRO A 27 -15.41 -8.65 10.31
C PRO A 27 -16.85 -8.79 10.79
N GLN A 28 -17.04 -9.47 11.91
CA GLN A 28 -18.36 -9.58 12.53
C GLN A 28 -18.85 -8.19 12.98
N PRO A 29 -20.17 -7.93 12.95
CA PRO A 29 -20.73 -6.70 13.51
C PRO A 29 -20.27 -6.51 14.97
N GLY A 30 -19.71 -5.33 15.28
CA GLY A 30 -19.19 -5.01 16.62
C GLY A 30 -17.73 -5.42 16.87
N ALA A 31 -17.02 -5.98 15.88
CA ALA A 31 -15.59 -6.22 16.00
C ALA A 31 -14.82 -4.90 16.18
N PRO A 32 -13.76 -4.88 17.01
CA PRO A 32 -13.06 -3.65 17.38
C PRO A 32 -12.34 -2.96 16.21
N VAL A 33 -12.03 -3.67 15.11
CA VAL A 33 -11.32 -3.12 13.95
C VAL A 33 -11.96 -3.62 12.64
N ALA A 34 -12.61 -2.71 11.90
CA ALA A 34 -12.89 -2.87 10.48
C ALA A 34 -11.76 -2.19 9.70
N GLY A 35 -10.63 -2.89 9.57
CA GLY A 35 -9.32 -2.27 9.33
C GLY A 35 -9.16 -1.54 7.99
N ALA A 36 -8.31 -0.51 8.03
CA ALA A 36 -7.62 0.08 6.88
C ALA A 36 -6.11 -0.10 7.11
N ASN A 37 -5.38 -0.50 6.08
CA ASN A 37 -3.92 -0.61 6.17
C ASN A 37 -3.30 0.78 5.95
N LEU A 38 -2.29 1.11 6.76
CA LEU A 38 -1.44 2.27 6.51
C LEU A 38 -0.47 1.94 5.37
N VAL A 39 -0.46 2.77 4.33
CA VAL A 39 0.47 2.63 3.19
C VAL A 39 1.22 3.94 3.05
N VAL A 40 2.55 3.87 3.04
CA VAL A 40 3.44 5.03 3.00
C VAL A 40 4.08 5.15 1.62
N GLY A 41 4.08 6.35 1.06
CA GLY A 41 4.78 6.65 -0.19
C GLY A 41 6.29 6.58 0.00
N VAL A 42 6.99 5.82 -0.84
CA VAL A 42 8.45 5.66 -0.83
C VAL A 42 9.03 5.80 -2.23
N GLN A 43 10.32 6.10 -2.33
CA GLN A 43 11.01 6.19 -3.62
C GLN A 43 11.27 4.81 -4.22
N ASP A 44 11.72 3.88 -3.37
CA ASP A 44 12.10 2.52 -3.75
C ASP A 44 11.39 1.52 -2.83
N VAL A 45 10.43 0.79 -3.39
CA VAL A 45 9.62 -0.19 -2.65
C VAL A 45 10.45 -1.41 -2.29
N ASP A 46 11.30 -1.90 -3.21
CA ASP A 46 12.11 -3.09 -3.00
C ASP A 46 13.14 -2.87 -1.89
N ALA A 47 13.89 -1.77 -1.98
CA ALA A 47 14.90 -1.45 -0.97
C ALA A 47 14.28 -1.21 0.42
N THR A 48 13.10 -0.58 0.48
CA THR A 48 12.39 -0.37 1.75
C THR A 48 11.85 -1.69 2.31
N PHE A 49 11.33 -2.56 1.44
CA PHE A 49 10.81 -3.87 1.82
C PHE A 49 11.92 -4.77 2.39
N ASP A 50 13.05 -4.89 1.68
CA ASP A 50 14.21 -5.66 2.12
C ASP A 50 14.73 -5.14 3.46
N ARG A 51 14.83 -3.82 3.62
CA ARG A 51 15.23 -3.21 4.89
C ARG A 51 14.26 -3.54 6.03
N GLY A 52 12.97 -3.59 5.74
CA GLY A 52 11.96 -3.97 6.73
C GLY A 52 12.10 -5.42 7.18
N LEU A 53 12.44 -6.33 6.27
CA LEU A 53 12.75 -7.72 6.61
C LEU A 53 14.00 -7.83 7.50
N GLU A 54 15.08 -7.10 7.17
CA GLU A 54 16.30 -7.06 8.00
C GLU A 54 16.04 -6.57 9.43
N LEU A 55 15.05 -5.70 9.61
CA LEU A 55 14.66 -5.13 10.90
C LEU A 55 13.69 -6.01 11.69
N GLY A 56 13.35 -7.20 11.19
CA GLY A 56 12.51 -8.17 11.87
C GLY A 56 11.04 -8.17 11.44
N GLY A 57 10.69 -7.43 10.38
CA GLY A 57 9.39 -7.57 9.72
C GLY A 57 9.29 -8.89 8.97
N THR A 58 8.06 -9.34 8.72
CA THR A 58 7.79 -10.52 7.89
C THR A 58 6.94 -10.14 6.68
N GLU A 59 7.14 -10.84 5.57
CA GLU A 59 6.35 -10.62 4.35
C GLU A 59 4.85 -10.84 4.58
N ALA A 60 4.05 -9.85 4.20
CA ALA A 60 2.60 -9.99 4.05
C ALA A 60 2.19 -10.02 2.57
N LEU A 61 2.89 -9.22 1.76
CA LEU A 61 2.81 -9.21 0.30
C LEU A 61 4.17 -8.74 -0.24
N ALA A 62 4.84 -9.59 -1.03
CA ALA A 62 6.05 -9.23 -1.75
C ALA A 62 5.84 -8.01 -2.66
N PRO A 63 6.90 -7.24 -2.97
CA PRO A 63 6.85 -6.15 -3.95
C PRO A 63 6.27 -6.59 -5.29
N ASP A 64 5.18 -5.96 -5.70
CA ASP A 64 4.46 -6.28 -6.94
C ASP A 64 4.00 -5.01 -7.66
N ASP A 65 3.95 -5.08 -8.98
CA ASP A 65 3.46 -3.99 -9.82
C ASP A 65 1.95 -4.14 -10.01
N MET A 66 1.20 -3.14 -9.59
CA MET A 66 -0.25 -3.10 -9.79
C MET A 66 -0.60 -2.08 -10.89
N PRO A 67 -1.09 -2.55 -12.05
CA PRO A 67 -1.49 -1.69 -13.16
C PRO A 67 -2.43 -0.56 -12.73
N GLY A 68 -2.06 0.68 -13.07
CA GLY A 68 -2.82 1.88 -12.73
C GLY A 68 -2.76 2.32 -11.26
N VAL A 69 -1.94 1.66 -10.42
CA VAL A 69 -1.73 2.00 -9.01
C VAL A 69 -0.26 2.32 -8.73
N GLY A 70 0.66 1.51 -9.24
CA GLY A 70 2.09 1.63 -9.03
C GLY A 70 2.68 0.36 -8.42
N ARG A 71 3.91 0.46 -7.91
CA ARG A 71 4.59 -0.64 -7.22
C ARG A 71 4.24 -0.62 -5.73
N LEU A 72 3.91 -1.77 -5.15
CA LEU A 72 3.52 -1.85 -3.74
C LEU A 72 4.00 -3.13 -3.05
N ALA A 73 4.15 -3.05 -1.74
CA ALA A 73 4.46 -4.20 -0.90
C ALA A 73 3.85 -4.02 0.50
N TYR A 74 3.71 -5.11 1.25
CA TYR A 74 3.26 -5.08 2.63
C TYR A 74 4.12 -5.96 3.53
N LEU A 75 4.40 -5.45 4.72
CA LEU A 75 5.04 -6.19 5.81
C LEU A 75 4.11 -6.30 7.00
N ILE A 76 4.35 -7.31 7.81
CA ILE A 76 3.89 -7.44 9.19
C ILE A 76 5.05 -7.07 10.10
N ASP A 77 4.84 -6.12 11.02
CA ASP A 77 5.83 -5.78 12.05
C ASP A 77 5.91 -6.85 13.15
N PRO A 78 6.90 -6.80 14.06
CA PRO A 78 7.02 -7.77 15.16
C PRO A 78 5.82 -7.85 16.11
N ASP A 79 4.97 -6.82 16.14
CA ASP A 79 3.75 -6.76 16.96
C ASP A 79 2.50 -7.26 16.20
N GLY A 80 2.66 -7.69 14.94
CA GLY A 80 1.60 -8.25 14.10
C GLY A 80 0.83 -7.23 13.26
N ASN A 81 1.28 -5.98 13.17
CA ASN A 81 0.59 -4.93 12.41
C ASN A 81 0.96 -5.00 10.92
N ILE A 82 -0.04 -4.96 10.05
CA ILE A 82 0.17 -4.85 8.60
C ILE A 82 0.31 -3.38 8.20
N PHE A 83 1.39 -3.07 7.51
CA PHE A 83 1.63 -1.77 6.88
C PHE A 83 2.31 -1.96 5.51
N GLY A 84 2.19 -0.97 4.65
CA GLY A 84 2.65 -1.09 3.27
C GLY A 84 3.45 0.10 2.75
N PHE A 85 4.05 -0.13 1.59
CA PHE A 85 4.81 0.84 0.83
C PHE A 85 4.20 0.99 -0.55
N ILE A 86 4.28 2.19 -1.12
CA ILE A 86 3.84 2.43 -2.49
C ILE A 86 4.76 3.43 -3.20
N SER A 87 5.02 3.16 -4.48
CA SER A 87 5.65 4.10 -5.41
C SER A 87 4.83 4.19 -6.69
N ALA A 88 4.77 5.39 -7.29
CA ALA A 88 4.19 5.57 -8.62
C ALA A 88 5.07 4.97 -9.74
N ILE A 89 6.31 4.60 -9.42
CA ILE A 89 7.24 4.00 -10.37
C ILE A 89 7.17 2.47 -10.25
N MET A 90 6.83 1.81 -11.36
CA MET A 90 6.82 0.35 -11.50
C MET A 90 8.23 -0.23 -11.58
N SER A 91 8.35 -1.55 -11.47
CA SER A 91 9.65 -2.25 -11.58
C SER A 91 10.32 -2.07 -12.95
N ASP A 92 9.54 -1.81 -14.00
CA ASP A 92 10.04 -1.52 -15.34
C ASP A 92 10.40 -0.03 -15.57
N GLY A 93 10.23 0.82 -14.54
CA GLY A 93 10.47 2.25 -14.61
C GLY A 93 9.27 3.08 -15.11
N THR A 94 8.15 2.45 -15.45
CA THR A 94 6.92 3.15 -15.85
C THR A 94 6.38 3.98 -14.69
N ASN A 95 6.11 5.27 -14.95
CA ASN A 95 5.43 6.14 -13.99
C ASN A 95 3.91 6.12 -14.27
N VAL A 96 3.12 5.59 -13.34
CA VAL A 96 1.65 5.52 -13.51
C VAL A 96 0.93 6.84 -13.21
N MET A 97 1.64 7.85 -12.71
CA MET A 97 1.13 9.20 -12.41
C MET A 97 1.69 10.26 -13.36
N GLY A 98 2.38 9.84 -14.43
CA GLY A 98 2.99 10.71 -15.44
C GLY A 98 2.05 11.13 -16.55
#